data_AF-A0A381UDJ5-F1
#
_entry.id   AF-A0A381UDJ5-F1
#
_cell.length_a   1.000
_cell.length_b   1.000
_cell.length_c   1.000
_cell.angle_alpha   90.00
_cell.angle_beta   90.00
_cell.angle_gamma   90.00
#
_symmetry.space_group_name_H-M   'P 1'
#
loop_
_entity.id
_entity.type
_entity.pdbx_description
1 polymer ?
#
loop_
_entity_poly.entity_id
_entity_poly.type
_entity_poly.pdbx_seq_one_letter_code
_entity_poly.pdbx_strand_id
1 'polypeptide(L)'
;MQAVEDWASCRHIAKVKEKKDVVNILNLTSSDLQTLTASECLCHAYELYAYAEYIETIRTKENTILEWADSSIWYIISTALQQYGDKYTKWQEKYYSAVKENPLASEILKIKGHAEARVNVLRDKANRIHRMAEILNSLSKRR
;
A
#
# COMPACT_ATOMS: atom_id res chain seq x y z
N MET A 1 -5.09 -16.71 17.79
CA MET A 1 -4.25 -16.37 16.63
C MET A 1 -5.05 -16.24 15.32
N GLN A 2 -6.15 -16.98 15.13
CA GLN A 2 -6.96 -16.93 13.91
C GLN A 2 -7.54 -15.55 13.54
N ALA A 3 -7.99 -14.76 14.52
CA ALA A 3 -8.50 -13.41 14.28
C ALA A 3 -7.43 -12.42 13.75
N VAL A 4 -6.16 -12.60 14.14
CA VAL A 4 -5.04 -11.79 13.66
C VAL A 4 -4.67 -12.20 12.24
N GLU A 5 -4.71 -13.49 11.93
CA GLU A 5 -4.51 -14.00 10.57
C GLU A 5 -5.65 -13.61 9.62
N ASP A 6 -6.91 -13.69 10.06
CA ASP A 6 -8.06 -13.26 9.27
C ASP A 6 -8.00 -11.75 8.96
N TRP A 7 -7.54 -10.95 9.93
CA TRP A 7 -7.37 -9.51 9.78
C TRP A 7 -6.17 -9.15 8.89
N ALA A 8 -5.01 -9.78 9.08
CA ALA A 8 -3.83 -9.63 8.23
C ALA A 8 -4.08 -10.14 6.78
N SER A 9 -4.97 -11.12 6.63
CA SER A 9 -5.37 -11.62 5.31
C SER A 9 -6.30 -10.63 4.57
N CYS A 10 -6.89 -9.65 5.28
CA CYS A 10 -7.87 -8.70 4.76
C CYS A 10 -9.04 -9.40 4.07
N ARG A 11 -9.61 -10.43 4.72
CA ARG A 11 -10.65 -11.31 4.16
C ARG A 11 -11.91 -10.57 3.67
N HIS A 12 -12.14 -9.34 4.13
CA HIS A 12 -13.27 -8.49 3.78
C HIS A 12 -12.98 -7.43 2.72
N ILE A 13 -11.72 -7.29 2.28
CA ILE A 13 -11.37 -6.36 1.21
C ILE A 13 -11.58 -7.07 -0.13
N ALA A 14 -12.32 -6.43 -1.04
CA ALA A 14 -12.57 -6.98 -2.37
C ALA A 14 -11.25 -7.33 -3.07
N LYS A 15 -11.06 -8.59 -3.41
CA LYS A 15 -9.87 -9.04 -4.15
C LYS A 15 -10.03 -8.67 -5.62
N VAL A 16 -9.54 -7.51 -6.02
CA VAL A 16 -9.31 -7.24 -7.45
C VAL A 16 -8.17 -8.15 -7.89
N LYS A 17 -8.36 -8.93 -8.97
CA LYS A 17 -7.32 -9.83 -9.49
C LYS A 17 -6.37 -9.05 -10.40
N GLU A 18 -5.08 -9.31 -10.29
CA GLU A 18 -4.08 -8.81 -11.23
C GLU A 18 -4.38 -9.34 -12.65
N LYS A 19 -4.66 -8.45 -13.59
CA LYS A 19 -4.77 -8.78 -15.02
C LYS A 19 -3.37 -8.68 -15.65
N LYS A 20 -2.85 -9.78 -16.18
CA LYS A 20 -1.52 -9.85 -16.83
C LYS A 20 -1.40 -8.94 -18.06
N ASP A 21 -2.52 -8.62 -18.72
CA ASP A 21 -2.52 -7.82 -19.94
C ASP A 21 -2.21 -6.33 -19.71
N VAL A 22 -2.30 -5.85 -18.47
CA VAL A 22 -2.10 -4.42 -18.15
C VAL A 22 -0.63 -3.99 -18.30
N VAL A 23 0.31 -4.94 -18.18
CA VAL A 23 1.75 -4.64 -18.38
C VAL A 23 2.03 -4.15 -19.79
N ASN A 24 1.34 -4.69 -20.79
CA ASN A 24 1.50 -4.26 -22.18
C ASN A 24 0.98 -2.82 -22.36
N ILE A 25 -0.15 -2.50 -21.72
CA ILE A 25 -0.77 -1.17 -21.79
C ILE A 25 0.11 -0.12 -21.11
N LEU A 26 0.72 -0.45 -19.98
CA LEU A 26 1.62 0.45 -19.24
C LEU A 26 2.91 0.77 -20.00
N ASN A 27 3.31 -0.08 -20.96
CA ASN A 27 4.54 0.07 -21.75
C ASN A 27 4.27 0.45 -23.21
N LEU A 28 3.07 0.96 -23.53
CA LEU A 28 2.76 1.46 -24.88
C LEU A 28 3.73 2.56 -25.30
N THR A 29 4.28 2.43 -26.50
CA THR A 29 5.18 3.43 -27.09
C THR A 29 4.38 4.52 -27.81
N SER A 30 5.05 5.64 -28.16
CA SER A 30 4.41 6.71 -28.92
C SER A 30 3.87 6.24 -30.28
N SER A 31 4.51 5.26 -30.93
CA SER A 31 4.02 4.69 -32.19
C SER A 31 2.72 3.91 -31.98
N ASP A 32 2.62 3.16 -30.89
CA ASP A 32 1.43 2.39 -30.55
C ASP A 32 0.26 3.33 -30.22
N LEU A 33 0.52 4.41 -29.47
CA LEU A 33 -0.51 5.43 -29.17
C LEU A 33 -1.06 6.13 -30.42
N GLN A 34 -0.27 6.21 -31.49
CA GLN A 34 -0.70 6.80 -32.76
C GLN A 34 -1.54 5.86 -33.61
N THR A 35 -1.35 4.54 -33.49
CA THR A 35 -2.10 3.53 -34.24
C THR A 35 -3.41 3.12 -33.57
N LEU A 36 -3.54 3.32 -32.26
CA LEU A 36 -4.76 2.98 -31.52
C LEU A 36 -6.01 3.72 -32.03
N THR A 37 -7.10 2.96 -32.15
CA THR A 37 -8.43 3.49 -32.41
C THR A 37 -9.05 4.11 -31.15
N ALA A 38 -10.11 4.92 -31.32
CA ALA A 38 -10.81 5.54 -30.19
C ALA A 38 -11.42 4.49 -29.23
N SER A 39 -11.93 3.38 -29.77
CA SER A 39 -12.51 2.28 -28.98
C SER A 39 -11.44 1.58 -28.15
N GLU A 40 -10.28 1.26 -28.74
CA GLU A 40 -9.19 0.60 -28.02
C GLU A 40 -8.62 1.48 -26.91
N CYS A 41 -8.52 2.79 -27.16
CA CYS A 41 -8.11 3.77 -26.14
C CYS A 41 -9.05 3.73 -24.92
N LEU A 42 -10.37 3.63 -25.13
CA LEU A 42 -11.35 3.52 -24.05
C LEU A 42 -11.25 2.18 -23.30
N CYS A 43 -11.08 1.08 -24.02
CA CYS A 43 -10.88 -0.24 -23.41
C CYS A 43 -9.63 -0.26 -22.53
N HIS A 44 -8.50 0.22 -23.05
CA HIS A 44 -7.25 0.31 -22.29
C HIS A 44 -7.33 1.28 -21.12
N ALA A 45 -8.04 2.41 -21.27
CA ALA A 45 -8.28 3.34 -20.16
C ALA A 45 -9.05 2.64 -19.02
N TYR A 46 -10.11 1.89 -19.34
CA TYR A 46 -10.86 1.12 -18.35
C TYR A 46 -9.98 0.07 -17.64
N GLU A 47 -9.13 -0.64 -18.38
CA GLU A 47 -8.22 -1.62 -17.80
C GLU A 47 -7.17 -0.99 -16.87
N LEU A 48 -6.65 0.19 -17.22
CA LEU A 48 -5.77 0.96 -16.36
C LEU A 48 -6.49 1.47 -15.11
N TYR A 49 -7.75 1.92 -15.20
CA TYR A 49 -8.54 2.31 -14.03
C TYR A 49 -8.75 1.12 -13.08
N ALA A 50 -9.11 -0.05 -13.61
CA ALA A 50 -9.28 -1.26 -12.81
C ALA A 50 -7.97 -1.69 -12.14
N TYR A 51 -6.83 -1.50 -12.81
CA TYR A 51 -5.52 -1.79 -12.23
C TYR A 51 -5.08 -0.77 -11.19
N ALA A 52 -5.39 0.52 -11.38
CA ALA A 52 -5.17 1.54 -10.36
C ALA A 52 -5.92 1.19 -9.06
N GLU A 53 -7.17 0.75 -9.18
CA GLU A 53 -7.98 0.29 -8.04
C GLU A 53 -7.38 -0.93 -7.35
N TYR A 54 -6.84 -1.89 -8.12
CA TYR A 54 -6.10 -3.04 -7.56
C TYR A 54 -4.89 -2.59 -6.74
N ILE A 55 -4.09 -1.67 -7.25
CA ILE A 55 -2.90 -1.15 -6.55
C ILE A 55 -3.31 -0.39 -5.28
N GLU A 56 -4.36 0.43 -5.32
CA GLU A 56 -4.90 1.09 -4.13
C GLU A 56 -5.44 0.11 -3.09
N THR A 57 -6.07 -0.98 -3.53
CA THR A 57 -6.53 -2.05 -2.64
C THR A 57 -5.36 -2.68 -1.88
N ILE A 58 -4.26 -2.99 -2.58
CA ILE A 58 -3.05 -3.53 -1.94
C ILE A 58 -2.46 -2.48 -0.98
N ARG A 59 -2.33 -1.23 -1.44
CA ARG A 59 -1.78 -0.14 -0.61
C ARG A 59 -2.58 0.04 0.68
N THR A 60 -3.91 0.04 0.58
CA THR A 60 -4.83 0.14 1.70
C THR A 60 -4.62 -1.02 2.67
N LYS A 61 -4.53 -2.26 2.16
CA LYS A 61 -4.22 -3.43 2.98
C LYS A 61 -2.91 -3.28 3.77
N GLU A 62 -1.84 -2.85 3.11
CA GLU A 62 -0.55 -2.64 3.79
C GLU A 62 -0.61 -1.49 4.81
N ASN A 63 -1.37 -0.44 4.52
CA ASN A 63 -1.57 0.68 5.44
C ASN A 63 -2.36 0.24 6.69
N THR A 64 -3.39 -0.59 6.51
CA THR A 64 -4.11 -1.22 7.61
C THR A 64 -3.15 -2.02 8.50
N ILE A 65 -2.31 -2.89 7.92
CA ILE A 65 -1.31 -3.65 8.67
C ILE A 65 -0.36 -2.73 9.45
N LEU A 66 0.08 -1.62 8.85
CA LEU A 66 0.93 -0.63 9.48
C LEU A 66 0.27 0.01 10.70
N GLU A 67 -1.00 0.44 10.57
CA GLU A 67 -1.79 1.05 11.66
C GLU A 67 -2.01 0.08 12.84
N TRP A 68 -2.28 -1.19 12.54
CA TRP A 68 -2.40 -2.22 13.58
C TRP A 68 -1.07 -2.52 14.24
N ALA A 69 0.02 -2.60 13.49
CA ALA A 69 1.33 -2.85 14.06
C ALA A 69 1.72 -1.70 15.01
N ASP A 70 1.46 -0.46 14.62
CA ASP A 70 1.71 0.70 15.47
C ASP A 70 0.85 0.67 16.75
N SER A 71 -0.46 0.43 16.61
CA SER A 71 -1.39 0.34 17.75
C SER A 71 -1.03 -0.81 18.69
N SER A 72 -0.62 -1.96 18.14
CA SER A 72 -0.25 -3.14 18.92
C SER A 72 1.05 -2.91 19.69
N ILE A 73 2.06 -2.30 19.06
CA ILE A 73 3.30 -1.94 19.76
C ILE A 73 2.97 -0.99 20.90
N TRP A 74 2.20 0.07 20.64
CA TRP A 74 1.79 1.03 21.67
C TRP A 74 1.08 0.36 22.84
N TYR A 75 0.13 -0.52 22.57
CA TYR A 75 -0.57 -1.27 23.60
C TYR A 75 0.40 -2.09 24.47
N ILE A 76 1.33 -2.83 23.84
CA ILE A 76 2.29 -3.69 24.53
C ILE A 76 3.27 -2.88 25.40
N ILE A 77 3.80 -1.78 24.89
CA ILE A 77 4.85 -1.02 25.58
C ILE A 77 4.30 0.04 26.53
N SER A 78 3.01 0.40 26.43
CA SER A 78 2.39 1.46 27.25
C SER A 78 2.58 1.26 28.75
N THR A 79 2.57 0.01 29.21
CA THR A 79 2.76 -0.36 30.63
C THR A 79 4.22 -0.29 31.06
N ALA A 80 5.15 -0.52 30.13
CA ALA A 80 6.58 -0.54 30.41
C ALA A 80 7.25 0.83 30.17
N LEU A 81 6.60 1.74 29.43
CA LEU A 81 7.18 3.03 29.04
C LEU A 81 7.57 3.92 30.24
N GLN A 82 6.82 3.81 31.34
CA GLN A 82 7.09 4.54 32.59
C GLN A 82 8.34 4.03 33.32
N GLN A 83 8.81 2.82 32.99
CA GLN A 83 9.97 2.18 33.60
C GLN A 83 11.29 2.60 32.92
N TYR A 84 11.23 3.26 31.75
CA TYR A 84 12.41 3.68 31.00
C TYR A 84 12.64 5.19 31.02
N GLY A 85 13.79 5.58 31.55
CA GLY A 85 14.32 6.95 31.51
C GLY A 85 13.62 7.93 32.46
N ASP A 86 14.29 9.05 32.70
CA ASP A 86 13.81 10.16 33.53
C ASP A 86 12.98 11.18 32.72
N LYS A 87 12.65 12.33 33.30
CA LYS A 87 11.91 13.42 32.63
C LYS A 87 12.65 13.99 31.40
N TYR A 88 13.96 13.77 31.27
CA TYR A 88 14.82 14.36 30.24
C TYR A 88 15.18 13.38 29.12
N THR A 89 14.96 12.08 29.33
CA THR A 89 15.26 11.04 28.34
C THR A 89 14.34 11.19 27.12
N LYS A 90 14.91 11.14 25.91
CA LYS A 90 14.17 11.32 24.66
C LYS A 90 13.14 10.21 24.49
N TRP A 91 11.96 10.60 24.02
CA TRP A 91 10.84 9.67 23.79
C TRP A 91 11.25 8.47 22.91
N GLN A 92 12.03 8.71 21.84
CA GLN A 92 12.50 7.64 20.95
C GLN A 92 13.37 6.61 21.66
N GLU A 93 14.25 7.04 22.57
CA GLU A 93 15.11 6.14 23.33
C GLU A 93 14.28 5.27 24.28
N LYS A 94 13.25 5.84 24.92
CA LYS A 94 12.30 5.09 25.75
C LYS A 94 11.51 4.06 24.94
N TYR A 95 11.02 4.47 23.77
CA TYR A 95 10.27 3.60 22.87
C TYR A 95 11.08 2.38 22.44
N TYR A 96 12.27 2.59 21.87
CA TYR A 96 13.09 1.49 21.38
C TYR A 96 13.60 0.59 22.50
N SER A 97 13.86 1.14 23.69
CA SER A 97 14.22 0.34 24.87
C SER A 97 13.08 -0.59 25.28
N ALA A 98 11.86 -0.07 25.39
CA ALA A 98 10.68 -0.86 25.74
C ALA A 98 10.33 -1.91 24.68
N VAL A 99 10.50 -1.60 23.40
CA VAL A 99 10.29 -2.55 22.29
C VAL A 99 11.35 -3.66 22.30
N LYS A 100 12.60 -3.34 22.60
CA LYS A 100 13.71 -4.30 22.60
C LYS A 100 13.59 -5.34 23.72
N GLU A 101 13.06 -4.97 24.88
CA GLU A 101 12.86 -5.91 25.99
C GLU A 101 11.68 -6.85 25.78
N ASN A 102 10.75 -6.52 24.87
CA ASN A 102 9.61 -7.36 24.56
C ASN A 102 9.79 -8.09 23.21
N PRO A 103 10.02 -9.42 23.20
CA PRO A 103 10.22 -10.17 21.96
C PRO A 103 9.05 -10.03 20.97
N LEU A 104 7.81 -9.97 21.45
CA LEU A 104 6.63 -9.81 20.60
C LEU A 104 6.59 -8.41 19.96
N ALA A 105 6.88 -7.36 20.72
CA ALA A 105 6.94 -6.00 20.18
C ALA A 105 8.05 -5.85 19.12
N SER A 106 9.20 -6.48 19.34
CA SER A 106 10.30 -6.50 18.38
C SER A 106 9.92 -7.19 17.07
N GLU A 107 9.18 -8.30 17.10
CA GLU A 107 8.68 -8.95 15.89
C GLU A 107 7.63 -8.10 15.17
N ILE A 108 6.69 -7.47 15.90
CA ILE A 108 5.70 -6.56 15.31
C ILE A 108 6.39 -5.34 14.68
N LEU A 109 7.48 -4.83 15.26
CA LEU A 109 8.26 -3.73 14.68
C LEU A 109 8.87 -4.10 13.32
N LYS A 110 9.32 -5.35 13.14
CA LYS A 110 9.80 -5.83 11.82
C LYS A 110 8.66 -5.86 10.81
N ILE A 111 7.49 -6.38 11.20
CA ILE A 111 6.28 -6.40 10.35
C ILE A 111 5.89 -4.98 9.95
N LYS A 112 5.90 -4.04 10.90
CA LYS A 112 5.65 -2.61 10.65
C LYS A 112 6.61 -2.06 9.59
N GLY A 113 7.91 -2.31 9.72
CA GLY A 113 8.91 -1.85 8.75
C GLY A 113 8.70 -2.42 7.34
N HIS A 114 8.32 -3.69 7.22
CA HIS A 114 7.99 -4.30 5.93
C HIS A 114 6.72 -3.70 5.31
N ALA A 115 5.66 -3.52 6.10
CA ALA A 115 4.42 -2.89 5.66
C ALA A 115 4.66 -1.43 5.21
N GLU A 116 5.44 -0.67 5.97
CA GLU A 116 5.80 0.72 5.65
C GLU A 116 6.58 0.82 4.33
N ALA A 117 7.57 -0.04 4.13
CA ALA A 117 8.30 -0.11 2.87
C ALA A 117 7.35 -0.39 1.68
N ARG A 118 6.39 -1.30 1.85
CA ARG A 118 5.42 -1.66 0.79
C ARG A 118 4.44 -0.53 0.50
N VAL A 119 3.90 0.15 1.53
CA VAL A 119 3.08 1.36 1.35
C VAL A 119 3.86 2.43 0.58
N ASN A 120 5.10 2.68 0.97
CA ASN A 120 5.95 3.70 0.33
C ASN A 120 6.26 3.38 -1.13
N VAL A 121 6.48 2.10 -1.48
CA VAL A 121 6.70 1.68 -2.87
C VAL A 121 5.44 1.86 -3.73
N LEU A 122 4.26 1.58 -3.15
CA LEU A 122 2.97 1.72 -3.84
C LEU A 122 2.45 3.17 -3.84
N ARG A 123 3.02 4.04 -3.02
CA ARG A 123 2.69 5.45 -2.95
C ARG A 123 2.80 6.09 -4.33
N ASP A 124 1.74 6.79 -4.71
CA ASP A 124 1.58 7.48 -5.99
C ASP A 124 1.60 6.59 -7.24
N LYS A 125 1.76 5.27 -7.14
CA LYS A 125 1.68 4.38 -8.32
C LYS A 125 0.28 4.38 -8.91
N ALA A 126 -0.76 4.22 -8.10
CA ALA A 126 -2.12 4.22 -8.62
C ALA A 126 -2.51 5.58 -9.21
N ASN A 127 -2.12 6.70 -8.56
CA ASN A 127 -2.34 8.05 -9.09
C ASN A 127 -1.72 8.24 -10.48
N ARG A 128 -0.50 7.71 -10.70
CA ARG A 128 0.16 7.74 -12.01
C ARG A 128 -0.61 6.92 -13.05
N ILE A 129 -1.05 5.72 -12.70
CA ILE A 129 -1.83 4.84 -13.58
C ILE A 129 -3.19 5.50 -13.93
N HIS A 130 -3.84 6.13 -12.95
CA HIS A 130 -5.08 6.86 -13.14
C HIS A 130 -4.92 8.01 -14.14
N ARG A 131 -3.81 8.77 -14.05
CA ARG A 131 -3.48 9.81 -15.03
C ARG A 131 -3.23 9.25 -16.43
N MET A 132 -2.58 8.08 -16.56
CA MET A 132 -2.39 7.43 -17.85
C MET A 132 -3.75 7.04 -18.49
N ALA A 133 -4.67 6.54 -17.67
CA ALA A 133 -6.04 6.23 -18.11
C ALA A 133 -6.80 7.49 -18.56
N GLU A 134 -6.67 8.60 -17.83
CA GLU A 134 -7.26 9.89 -18.22
C GLU A 134 -6.70 10.41 -19.54
N ILE A 135 -5.39 10.25 -19.77
CA ILE A 135 -4.75 10.63 -21.03
C ILE A 135 -5.33 9.82 -22.19
N LEU A 136 -5.47 8.50 -22.05
CA LEU A 136 -6.10 7.66 -23.08
C LEU A 136 -7.56 8.04 -23.34
N ASN A 137 -8.32 8.34 -22.29
CA ASN A 137 -9.70 8.82 -22.39
C ASN A 137 -9.79 10.21 -23.04
N SER A 138 -8.80 11.07 -22.85
CA SER A 138 -8.73 12.36 -23.54
C SER A 138 -8.37 12.21 -25.01
N LEU A 139 -7.52 11.22 -25.33
CA LEU A 139 -7.06 10.93 -26.68
C LEU A 139 -8.18 10.29 -27.52
N SER A 140 -9.01 9.44 -26.93
CA SER A 140 -10.19 8.87 -27.60
C SER A 140 -11.21 9.94 -28.02
N LYS A 141 -11.37 11.01 -27.24
CA LYS A 141 -12.29 12.12 -27.55
C LYS A 141 -11.82 13.04 -28.67
N ARG A 142 -10.53 13.01 -29.00
CA ARG A 142 -9.90 13.87 -30.02
C ARG A 142 -9.77 13.17 -31.38
N ARG A 143 -10.03 11.86 -31.43
CA ARG A 143 -10.06 11.04 -32.64
C ARG A 143 -11.49 10.88 -33.10
#